data_AF-A0A1B8USR3-F1
#
_entry.id   AF-A0A1B8USR3-F1
#
_cell.length_a   1.000
_cell.length_b   1.000
_cell.length_c   1.000
_cell.angle_alpha   90.00
_cell.angle_beta   90.00
_cell.angle_gamma   90.00
#
_symmetry.space_group_name_H-M   'P 1'
#
loop_
_entity.id
_entity.type
_entity.pdbx_description
1 polymer ?
#
loop_
_entity_poly.entity_id
_entity_poly.type
_entity_poly.pdbx_seq_one_letter_code
_entity_poly.pdbx_strand_id
1 'polypeptide(L)'
;MKKLVAVMAMTLTFSTIAATGAFAAQAADTTGVVTTETKFVDLEQNTTLYDSISGKKVGLLEPQVISIEAASKDEHNTTWYRVFTWMGTAWIKDPNAYSKLVAVGPNTTIYNMPNGKQTGNLAAQTLPIINEQIDESGFTWYQINSYQGKAWILNPEQSQRAKLTAITPLYQAIDGKKVGELKPQTVSVRTVKYDAKGKRWANIPTWKGNLWIRW
;
A
#
# COMPACT_ATOMS: atom_id res chain seq x y z
N MET A 1 13.03 -20.38 -17.36
CA MET A 1 13.83 -19.60 -18.32
C MET A 1 14.28 -18.33 -17.63
N LYS A 2 15.55 -18.25 -17.23
CA LYS A 2 16.13 -17.07 -16.58
C LYS A 2 16.32 -16.00 -17.67
N LYS A 3 15.65 -14.85 -17.55
CA LYS A 3 15.90 -13.70 -18.44
C LYS A 3 17.16 -13.00 -17.95
N LEU A 4 18.24 -13.13 -18.73
CA LEU A 4 19.42 -12.27 -18.65
C LEU A 4 19.00 -10.86 -19.06
N VAL A 5 19.19 -9.87 -18.18
CA VAL A 5 19.05 -8.45 -18.53
C VAL A 5 20.45 -7.88 -18.65
N ALA A 6 20.78 -7.40 -19.84
CA ALA A 6 22.04 -6.77 -20.17
C ALA A 6 22.13 -5.39 -19.52
N VAL A 7 23.21 -5.13 -18.77
CA VAL A 7 23.57 -3.81 -18.28
C VAL A 7 24.35 -3.10 -19.39
N MET A 8 23.78 -2.04 -19.96
CA MET A 8 24.41 -1.23 -20.99
C MET A 8 25.37 -0.25 -20.31
N ALA A 9 26.68 -0.46 -20.45
CA ALA A 9 27.71 0.46 -19.96
C ALA A 9 27.88 1.61 -20.97
N MET A 10 27.42 2.81 -20.62
CA MET A 10 27.61 4.01 -21.43
C MET A 10 29.02 4.57 -21.18
N THR A 11 29.92 4.43 -22.16
CA THR A 11 31.30 4.92 -22.07
C THR A 11 31.35 6.39 -22.51
N LEU A 12 31.68 7.29 -21.57
CA LEU A 12 31.90 8.72 -21.88
C LEU A 12 33.37 8.95 -22.24
N THR A 13 33.63 9.32 -23.50
CA THR A 13 34.95 9.79 -23.96
C THR A 13 35.10 11.28 -23.65
N PHE A 14 36.04 11.65 -22.78
CA PHE A 14 36.40 13.04 -22.54
C PHE A 14 37.44 13.51 -23.56
N SER A 15 37.09 14.50 -24.39
CA SER A 15 38.04 15.23 -25.22
C SER A 15 38.81 16.23 -24.36
N THR A 16 40.14 16.12 -24.33
CA THR A 16 41.02 16.99 -23.56
C THR A 16 41.10 18.39 -24.18
N ILE A 17 40.60 19.41 -23.48
CA ILE A 17 40.90 20.82 -23.76
C ILE A 17 42.06 21.22 -22.84
N ALA A 18 43.20 21.59 -23.44
CA ALA A 18 44.35 22.09 -22.69
C ALA A 18 44.04 23.52 -22.20
N ALA A 19 43.84 23.69 -20.89
CA ALA A 19 43.68 25.00 -20.27
C ALA A 19 45.00 25.44 -19.61
N THR A 20 45.49 26.61 -20.01
CA THR A 20 46.68 27.30 -19.51
C THR A 20 46.59 27.63 -18.02
N GLY A 21 47.53 27.12 -17.23
CA GLY A 21 48.28 27.75 -16.13
C GLY A 21 47.62 28.43 -14.93
N ALA A 22 46.41 28.98 -15.03
CA ALA A 22 45.80 29.81 -13.98
C ALA A 22 44.63 29.14 -13.25
N PHE A 23 44.06 28.05 -13.80
CA PHE A 23 43.00 27.27 -13.16
C PHE A 23 43.50 26.07 -12.35
N ALA A 24 44.79 25.73 -12.45
CA ALA A 24 45.36 24.58 -11.74
C ALA A 24 45.51 24.79 -10.22
N ALA A 25 45.58 26.04 -9.76
CA ALA A 25 45.71 26.34 -8.32
C ALA A 25 44.38 26.20 -7.54
N GLN A 26 43.24 26.22 -8.23
CA GLN A 26 41.91 26.08 -7.61
C GLN A 26 41.29 24.69 -7.83
N ALA A 27 42.05 23.76 -8.41
CA ALA A 27 41.69 22.35 -8.54
C ALA A 27 42.43 21.45 -7.51
N ALA A 28 43.35 22.01 -6.73
CA ALA A 28 44.17 21.26 -5.77
C ALA A 28 43.48 20.99 -4.41
N ASP A 29 42.27 21.51 -4.19
CA ASP A 29 41.55 21.36 -2.92
C ASP A 29 40.14 20.78 -3.09
N THR A 30 40.02 19.72 -3.90
CA THR A 30 38.84 18.86 -3.90
C THR A 30 39.26 17.39 -3.96
N THR A 31 39.90 16.91 -2.89
CA THR A 31 39.98 15.48 -2.54
C THR A 31 38.64 14.95 -2.00
N GLY A 32 37.53 15.38 -2.60
CA GLY A 32 36.21 14.85 -2.34
C GLY A 32 35.90 13.75 -3.35
N VAL A 33 36.32 12.52 -3.06
CA VAL A 33 35.71 11.36 -3.70
C VAL A 33 34.25 11.32 -3.25
N VAL A 34 33.35 11.92 -4.03
CA VAL A 34 31.90 11.78 -3.84
C VAL A 34 31.49 10.45 -4.45
N THR A 35 31.84 9.35 -3.78
CA THR A 35 31.21 8.04 -3.99
C THR A 35 29.87 8.04 -3.25
N THR A 36 28.89 8.80 -3.75
CA THR A 36 27.51 8.61 -3.31
C THR A 36 27.03 7.33 -3.98
N GLU A 37 27.00 6.23 -3.23
CA GLU A 37 26.39 4.98 -3.71
C GLU A 37 24.97 5.28 -4.20
N THR A 38 24.74 5.13 -5.50
CA THR A 38 23.41 5.32 -6.08
C THR A 38 22.56 4.13 -5.65
N LYS A 39 21.58 4.40 -4.79
CA LYS A 39 20.62 3.39 -4.33
C LYS A 39 19.49 3.26 -5.34
N PHE A 40 19.05 2.03 -5.58
CA PHE A 40 17.93 1.74 -6.47
C PHE A 40 16.77 1.11 -5.69
N VAL A 41 15.55 1.37 -6.14
CA VAL A 41 14.33 0.72 -5.63
C VAL A 41 13.52 0.18 -6.79
N ASP A 42 13.05 -1.06 -6.64
CA ASP A 42 12.15 -1.69 -7.59
C ASP A 42 10.70 -1.40 -7.20
N LEU A 43 10.01 -0.66 -8.07
CA LEU A 43 8.58 -0.38 -7.91
C LEU A 43 7.79 -1.49 -8.60
N GLU A 44 7.29 -2.45 -7.83
CA GLU A 44 6.49 -3.55 -8.37
C GLU A 44 5.05 -3.12 -8.78
N GLN A 45 4.62 -1.93 -8.36
CA GLN A 45 3.26 -1.42 -8.53
C GLN A 45 3.29 0.08 -8.82
N ASN A 46 2.16 0.59 -9.33
CA ASN A 46 1.97 2.01 -9.56
C ASN A 46 2.24 2.81 -8.27
N THR A 47 3.21 3.71 -8.32
CA THR A 47 3.68 4.48 -7.16
C THR A 47 3.29 5.94 -7.31
N THR A 48 2.60 6.48 -6.31
CA THR A 48 2.16 7.89 -6.34
C THR A 48 3.35 8.82 -6.13
N LEU A 49 3.44 9.86 -6.98
CA LEU A 49 4.39 10.97 -6.85
C LEU A 49 3.78 12.10 -6.03
N TYR A 50 4.60 12.71 -5.19
CA TYR A 50 4.25 13.85 -4.34
C TYR A 50 5.19 15.04 -4.58
N ASP A 51 4.68 16.26 -4.46
CA ASP A 51 5.49 17.48 -4.56
C ASP A 51 6.47 17.65 -3.38
N SER A 52 6.09 17.15 -2.22
CA SER A 52 6.82 17.25 -0.96
C SER A 52 6.47 16.08 -0.04
N ILE A 53 7.25 15.89 1.02
CA ILE A 53 6.96 14.88 2.06
C ILE A 53 5.57 15.17 2.64
N SER A 54 4.68 14.19 2.60
CA SER A 54 3.27 14.34 3.02
C SER A 54 2.47 15.41 2.26
N GLY A 55 2.96 15.83 1.09
CA GLY A 55 2.39 16.87 0.25
C GLY A 55 1.26 16.41 -0.67
N LYS A 56 1.03 17.17 -1.74
CA LYS A 56 -0.01 16.87 -2.72
C LYS A 56 0.48 15.83 -3.72
N LYS A 57 -0.46 15.00 -4.19
CA LYS A 57 -0.22 14.04 -5.27
C LYS A 57 -0.06 14.81 -6.58
N VAL A 58 1.05 14.59 -7.28
CA VAL A 58 1.37 15.27 -8.55
C VAL A 58 1.43 14.33 -9.75
N GLY A 59 1.48 13.02 -9.51
CA GLY A 59 1.55 12.05 -10.59
C GLY A 59 1.60 10.61 -10.11
N LEU A 60 1.88 9.71 -11.06
CA LEU A 60 1.94 8.28 -10.85
C LEU A 60 3.10 7.71 -11.68
N LEU A 61 3.98 6.94 -11.05
CA LEU A 61 4.99 6.13 -11.71
C LEU A 61 4.44 4.72 -11.95
N GLU A 62 4.55 4.22 -13.17
CA GLU A 62 4.34 2.80 -13.46
C GLU A 62 5.45 1.92 -12.88
N PRO A 63 5.26 0.59 -12.78
CA PRO A 63 6.23 -0.32 -12.21
C PRO A 63 7.56 -0.27 -12.96
N GLN A 64 8.64 0.09 -12.25
CA GLN A 64 9.98 0.25 -12.81
C GLN A 64 11.03 0.35 -11.70
N VAL A 65 12.29 0.15 -12.05
CA VAL A 65 13.43 0.38 -11.15
C VAL A 65 13.87 1.84 -11.28
N ILE A 66 13.96 2.56 -10.15
CA ILE A 66 14.38 3.95 -10.11
C ILE A 66 15.55 4.17 -9.15
N SER A 67 16.34 5.22 -9.40
CA SER A 67 17.40 5.67 -8.51
C SER A 67 16.84 6.63 -7.43
N ILE A 68 17.35 6.48 -6.21
CA ILE A 68 17.03 7.33 -5.07
C ILE A 68 18.12 8.40 -4.93
N GLU A 69 17.73 9.67 -4.99
CA GLU A 69 18.62 10.80 -4.74
C GLU A 69 18.85 11.00 -3.23
N ALA A 70 17.78 10.88 -2.43
CA ALA A 70 17.83 11.04 -0.99
C ALA A 70 16.69 10.28 -0.30
N ALA A 71 16.86 9.99 0.99
CA ALA A 71 15.82 9.44 1.83
C ALA A 71 15.57 10.38 3.01
N SER A 72 14.30 10.53 3.40
CA SER A 72 13.89 11.30 4.58
C SER A 72 12.76 10.58 5.30
N LYS A 73 12.46 10.98 6.53
CA LYS A 73 11.33 10.44 7.30
C LYS A 73 10.36 11.55 7.68
N ASP A 74 9.08 11.23 7.68
CA ASP A 74 8.05 12.14 8.19
C ASP A 74 7.86 12.00 9.71
N GLU A 75 6.95 12.81 10.27
CA GLU A 75 6.56 12.80 11.69
C GLU A 75 5.99 11.45 12.14
N HIS A 76 5.53 10.63 11.20
CA HIS A 76 5.02 9.27 11.44
C HIS A 76 6.09 8.20 11.21
N ASN A 77 7.37 8.58 11.07
CA ASN A 77 8.50 7.69 10.82
C ASN A 77 8.38 6.89 9.50
N THR A 78 7.52 7.33 8.58
CA THR A 78 7.42 6.78 7.22
C THR A 78 8.63 7.24 6.43
N THR A 79 9.31 6.32 5.75
CA THR A 79 10.43 6.68 4.88
C THR A 79 9.92 7.16 3.52
N TRP A 80 10.49 8.26 3.05
CA TRP A 80 10.22 8.89 1.76
C TRP A 80 11.50 8.94 0.95
N TYR A 81 11.41 8.63 -0.34
CA TYR A 81 12.51 8.73 -1.28
C TYR A 81 12.30 9.92 -2.22
N ARG A 82 13.35 10.73 -2.34
CA ARG A 82 13.47 11.78 -3.35
C ARG A 82 13.99 11.14 -4.63
N VAL A 83 13.29 11.34 -5.73
CA VAL A 83 13.55 10.68 -7.02
C VAL A 83 13.45 11.69 -8.15
N PHE A 84 14.23 11.48 -9.21
CA PHE A 84 14.15 12.29 -10.42
C PHE A 84 13.19 11.65 -11.42
N THR A 85 12.27 12.44 -11.96
CA THR A 85 11.22 12.00 -12.88
C THR A 85 11.14 12.93 -14.10
N TRP A 86 10.28 12.62 -15.08
CA TRP A 86 10.06 13.48 -16.25
C TRP A 86 9.52 14.88 -15.90
N MET A 87 8.92 15.05 -14.72
CA MET A 87 8.44 16.35 -14.21
C MET A 87 9.45 17.06 -13.30
N GLY A 88 10.68 16.54 -13.21
CA GLY A 88 11.70 16.98 -12.27
C GLY A 88 11.74 16.13 -11.00
N THR A 89 12.27 16.70 -9.92
CA THR A 89 12.33 16.03 -8.61
C THR A 89 10.92 15.86 -8.04
N ALA A 90 10.62 14.64 -7.59
CA ALA A 90 9.42 14.32 -6.82
C ALA A 90 9.76 13.45 -5.61
N TRP A 91 8.79 13.31 -4.71
CA TRP A 91 8.87 12.41 -3.56
C TRP A 91 7.97 11.20 -3.76
N ILE A 92 8.45 10.04 -3.37
CA ILE A 92 7.64 8.83 -3.24
C ILE A 92 7.73 8.33 -1.81
N LYS A 93 6.69 7.65 -1.33
CA LYS A 93 6.83 6.83 -0.13
C LYS A 93 7.70 5.62 -0.49
N ASP A 94 8.57 5.22 0.44
CA ASP A 94 9.26 3.94 0.31
C ASP A 94 8.19 2.85 0.18
N PRO A 95 8.18 2.08 -0.92
CA PRO A 95 7.19 1.02 -1.14
C PRO A 95 7.27 -0.09 -0.09
N ASN A 96 8.32 -0.13 0.74
CA ASN A 96 8.50 -1.03 1.85
C ASN A 96 8.44 -0.33 3.22
N ALA A 97 8.28 1.00 3.27
CA ALA A 97 8.11 1.68 4.54
C ALA A 97 6.78 1.25 5.15
N TYR A 98 6.84 0.96 6.44
CA TYR A 98 5.67 0.68 7.24
C TYR A 98 5.38 1.86 8.15
N SER A 99 4.11 2.24 8.24
CA SER A 99 3.67 3.36 9.09
C SER A 99 3.23 2.89 10.47
N LYS A 100 2.68 1.67 10.56
CA LYS A 100 2.10 1.12 11.79
C LYS A 100 2.20 -0.41 11.80
N LEU A 101 2.22 -1.01 12.99
CA LEU A 101 2.06 -2.46 13.16
C LEU A 101 0.59 -2.79 13.45
N VAL A 102 0.11 -3.91 12.89
CA VAL A 102 -1.24 -4.43 13.15
C VAL A 102 -1.17 -5.88 13.62
N ALA A 103 -1.82 -6.16 14.74
CA ALA A 103 -2.03 -7.54 15.19
C ALA A 103 -3.23 -8.12 14.46
N VAL A 104 -3.01 -9.21 13.72
CA VAL A 104 -4.07 -9.95 13.03
C VAL A 104 -4.39 -11.24 13.80
N GLY A 105 -5.68 -11.62 13.81
CA GLY A 105 -6.15 -12.84 14.46
C GLY A 105 -5.95 -14.08 13.59
N PRO A 106 -6.23 -15.28 14.13
CA PRO A 106 -6.16 -16.52 13.36
C PRO A 106 -7.16 -16.50 12.21
N ASN A 107 -6.77 -17.07 11.07
CA ASN A 107 -7.56 -17.13 9.84
C ASN A 107 -7.95 -15.76 9.26
N THR A 108 -7.12 -14.72 9.44
CA THR A 108 -7.38 -13.41 8.84
C THR A 108 -7.31 -13.52 7.32
N THR A 109 -8.41 -13.18 6.63
CA THR A 109 -8.50 -13.28 5.16
C THR A 109 -7.64 -12.23 4.48
N ILE A 110 -6.88 -12.64 3.45
CA ILE A 110 -6.13 -11.76 2.55
C ILE A 110 -6.76 -11.70 1.16
N TYR A 111 -6.63 -10.53 0.53
CA TYR A 111 -7.24 -10.18 -0.75
C TYR A 111 -6.19 -9.61 -1.71
N ASN A 112 -6.43 -9.75 -3.01
CA ASN A 112 -5.56 -9.17 -4.04
C ASN A 112 -5.69 -7.64 -4.17
N MET A 113 -6.86 -7.10 -3.85
CA MET A 113 -7.16 -5.67 -3.79
C MET A 113 -8.28 -5.41 -2.77
N PRO A 114 -8.51 -4.17 -2.32
CA PRO A 114 -9.69 -3.83 -1.51
C PRO A 114 -10.97 -4.28 -2.19
N ASN A 115 -11.86 -4.96 -1.45
CA ASN A 115 -13.08 -5.62 -1.97
C ASN A 115 -12.85 -6.62 -3.12
N GLY A 116 -11.62 -7.07 -3.30
CA GLY A 116 -11.23 -8.01 -4.35
C GLY A 116 -11.53 -9.46 -4.01
N LYS A 117 -10.88 -10.35 -4.76
CA LYS A 117 -10.97 -11.79 -4.55
C LYS A 117 -10.09 -12.18 -3.35
N GLN A 118 -10.64 -13.04 -2.49
CA GLN A 118 -9.85 -13.72 -1.45
C GLN A 118 -8.77 -14.59 -2.09
N THR A 119 -7.52 -14.40 -1.67
CA THR A 119 -6.36 -15.17 -2.16
C THR A 119 -5.83 -16.17 -1.14
N GLY A 120 -6.21 -16.03 0.14
CA GLY A 120 -5.80 -16.93 1.20
C GLY A 120 -6.16 -16.43 2.60
N ASN A 121 -5.49 -16.99 3.60
CA ASN A 121 -5.63 -16.61 5.00
C ASN A 121 -4.26 -16.53 5.69
N LEU A 122 -4.19 -15.74 6.76
CA LEU A 122 -3.04 -15.58 7.64
C LEU A 122 -3.32 -16.20 9.00
N ALA A 123 -2.28 -16.75 9.61
CA ALA A 123 -2.28 -17.11 11.03
C ALA A 123 -2.23 -15.83 11.89
N ALA A 124 -2.41 -16.00 13.21
CA ALA A 124 -2.27 -14.89 14.15
C ALA A 124 -0.81 -14.40 14.17
N GLN A 125 -0.59 -13.11 13.92
CA GLN A 125 0.74 -12.50 13.87
C GLN A 125 0.63 -10.97 13.90
N THR A 126 1.76 -10.29 14.14
CA THR A 126 1.84 -8.83 14.02
C THR A 126 2.55 -8.48 12.71
N LEU A 127 1.92 -7.65 11.88
CA LEU A 127 2.43 -7.30 10.56
C LEU A 127 2.61 -5.79 10.40
N PRO A 128 3.63 -5.36 9.64
CA PRO A 128 3.76 -3.98 9.20
C PRO A 128 2.70 -3.61 8.15
N ILE A 129 2.04 -2.48 8.36
CA ILE A 129 1.15 -1.84 7.38
C ILE A 129 1.99 -0.97 6.46
N ILE A 130 1.95 -1.30 5.17
CA ILE A 130 2.70 -0.62 4.10
C ILE A 130 1.86 0.50 3.49
N ASN A 131 0.54 0.28 3.39
CA ASN A 131 -0.38 1.26 2.83
C ASN A 131 -1.76 1.13 3.48
N GLU A 132 -2.53 2.22 3.40
CA GLU A 132 -3.90 2.29 3.91
C GLU A 132 -4.80 2.86 2.81
N GLN A 133 -5.94 2.20 2.58
CA GLN A 133 -6.95 2.68 1.66
C GLN A 133 -8.33 2.61 2.31
N ILE A 134 -9.09 3.70 2.23
CA ILE A 134 -10.49 3.71 2.62
C ILE A 134 -11.32 3.47 1.35
N ASP A 135 -12.20 2.46 1.38
CA ASP A 135 -13.11 2.20 0.27
C ASP A 135 -14.37 3.10 0.32
N GLU A 136 -15.19 3.04 -0.73
CA GLU A 136 -16.43 3.84 -0.83
C GLU A 136 -17.45 3.54 0.29
N SER A 137 -17.31 2.40 0.96
CA SER A 137 -18.14 2.02 2.12
C SER A 137 -17.55 2.51 3.46
N GLY A 138 -16.41 3.19 3.44
CA GLY A 138 -15.71 3.67 4.63
C GLY A 138 -14.85 2.61 5.33
N PHE A 139 -14.54 1.48 4.68
CA PHE A 139 -13.65 0.48 5.24
C PHE A 139 -12.20 0.82 4.99
N THR A 140 -11.42 0.79 6.06
CA THR A 140 -9.98 0.87 6.02
C THR A 140 -9.40 -0.50 5.67
N TRP A 141 -8.67 -0.54 4.57
CA TRP A 141 -7.90 -1.67 4.09
C TRP A 141 -6.43 -1.40 4.32
N TYR A 142 -5.72 -2.39 4.86
CA TYR A 142 -4.27 -2.34 5.06
C TYR A 142 -3.57 -3.22 4.04
N GLN A 143 -2.59 -2.65 3.34
CA GLN A 143 -1.68 -3.41 2.51
C GLN A 143 -0.52 -3.92 3.37
N ILE A 144 -0.21 -5.20 3.24
CA ILE A 144 0.80 -5.91 4.02
C ILE A 144 1.64 -6.82 3.11
N ASN A 145 2.85 -7.15 3.54
CA ASN A 145 3.64 -8.21 2.91
C ASN A 145 3.21 -9.56 3.47
N SER A 146 2.73 -10.44 2.60
CA SER A 146 2.33 -11.81 2.93
C SER A 146 3.29 -12.83 2.33
N TYR A 147 3.09 -14.11 2.64
CA TYR A 147 3.83 -15.22 2.02
C TYR A 147 3.60 -15.34 0.50
N GLN A 148 2.59 -14.66 -0.06
CA GLN A 148 2.30 -14.60 -1.49
C GLN A 148 2.70 -13.26 -2.13
N GLY A 149 3.41 -12.40 -1.40
CA GLY A 149 3.70 -11.02 -1.81
C GLY A 149 2.70 -10.02 -1.20
N LYS A 150 2.58 -8.84 -1.82
CA LYS A 150 1.70 -7.77 -1.34
C LYS A 150 0.23 -8.21 -1.37
N ALA A 151 -0.44 -8.07 -0.23
CA ALA A 151 -1.85 -8.41 -0.08
C ALA A 151 -2.59 -7.35 0.73
N TRP A 152 -3.91 -7.37 0.64
CA TRP A 152 -4.78 -6.48 1.40
C TRP A 152 -5.52 -7.24 2.48
N ILE A 153 -5.58 -6.68 3.69
CA ILE A 153 -6.43 -7.12 4.79
C ILE A 153 -7.39 -6.01 5.16
N LEU A 154 -8.57 -6.37 5.64
CA LEU A 154 -9.46 -5.41 6.27
C LEU A 154 -8.89 -5.04 7.64
N ASN A 155 -8.95 -3.77 8.04
CA ASN A 155 -8.53 -3.32 9.36
C ASN A 155 -9.21 -4.16 10.47
N PRO A 156 -8.45 -4.97 11.23
CA PRO A 156 -9.02 -5.86 12.24
C PRO A 156 -9.56 -5.11 13.47
N GLU A 157 -9.10 -3.88 13.69
CA GLU A 157 -9.56 -3.01 14.79
C GLU A 157 -10.85 -2.25 14.42
N GLN A 158 -11.15 -2.14 13.12
CA GLN A 158 -12.36 -1.46 12.67
C GLN A 158 -13.57 -2.35 12.91
N SER A 159 -14.22 -2.16 14.06
CA SER A 159 -15.61 -2.56 14.26
C SER A 159 -16.46 -1.81 13.24
N GLN A 160 -16.84 -2.48 12.15
CA GLN A 160 -17.60 -1.90 11.05
C GLN A 160 -18.94 -1.35 11.59
N ARG A 161 -19.49 -0.28 11.00
CA ARG A 161 -20.88 0.14 11.24
C ARG A 161 -21.61 0.29 9.90
N ALA A 162 -22.67 -0.47 9.67
CA ALA A 162 -23.52 -0.36 8.50
C ALA A 162 -24.74 0.50 8.82
N LYS A 163 -24.97 1.56 8.04
CA LYS A 163 -26.23 2.32 8.11
C LYS A 163 -27.27 1.64 7.22
N LEU A 164 -28.27 1.02 7.84
CA LEU A 164 -29.42 0.45 7.17
C LEU A 164 -30.43 1.56 6.92
N THR A 165 -30.78 1.81 5.66
CA THR A 165 -31.74 2.85 5.26
C THR A 165 -33.14 2.32 5.01
N ALA A 166 -33.27 0.99 4.88
CA ALA A 166 -34.52 0.28 4.66
C ALA A 166 -34.67 -0.88 5.65
N ILE A 167 -35.88 -1.45 5.70
CA ILE A 167 -36.12 -2.69 6.43
C ILE A 167 -35.21 -3.77 5.85
N THR A 168 -34.29 -4.27 6.67
CA THR A 168 -33.24 -5.19 6.25
C THR A 168 -33.49 -6.58 6.83
N PRO A 169 -33.67 -7.62 6.01
CA PRO A 169 -33.88 -8.97 6.50
C PRO A 169 -32.63 -9.56 7.16
N LEU A 170 -32.85 -10.25 8.29
CA LEU A 170 -31.85 -11.00 9.04
C LEU A 170 -31.92 -12.49 8.68
N TYR A 171 -30.76 -13.11 8.51
CA TYR A 171 -30.61 -14.51 8.14
C TYR A 171 -29.71 -15.25 9.13
N GLN A 172 -30.01 -16.53 9.39
CA GLN A 172 -29.18 -17.36 10.28
C GLN A 172 -27.80 -17.71 9.67
N ALA A 173 -27.73 -17.79 8.35
CA ALA A 173 -26.52 -18.07 7.58
C ALA A 173 -26.59 -17.33 6.25
N ILE A 174 -25.46 -17.26 5.54
CA ILE A 174 -25.40 -16.81 4.15
C ILE A 174 -26.34 -17.70 3.32
N ASP A 175 -27.23 -17.08 2.55
CA ASP A 175 -28.32 -17.75 1.81
C ASP A 175 -29.25 -18.64 2.67
N GLY A 176 -29.22 -18.47 4.00
CA GLY A 176 -30.04 -19.24 4.93
C GLY A 176 -31.49 -18.78 5.01
N LYS A 177 -32.23 -19.30 5.99
CA LYS A 177 -33.60 -18.85 6.27
C LYS A 177 -33.60 -17.45 6.90
N LYS A 178 -34.56 -16.62 6.47
CA LYS A 178 -34.88 -15.35 7.12
C LYS A 178 -35.45 -15.62 8.51
N VAL A 179 -34.92 -14.93 9.52
CA VAL A 179 -35.27 -15.13 10.94
C VAL A 179 -35.71 -13.85 11.66
N GLY A 180 -35.70 -12.73 10.95
CA GLY A 180 -36.14 -11.45 11.46
C GLY A 180 -35.86 -10.34 10.46
N GLU A 181 -36.09 -9.11 10.89
CA GLU A 181 -35.77 -7.91 10.13
C GLU A 181 -35.34 -6.80 11.08
N LEU A 182 -34.53 -5.88 10.58
CA LEU A 182 -34.17 -4.65 11.25
C LEU A 182 -34.83 -3.49 10.53
N LYS A 183 -35.45 -2.58 11.30
CA LYS A 183 -35.81 -1.26 10.76
C LYS A 183 -34.54 -0.46 10.45
N PRO A 184 -34.64 0.61 9.64
CA PRO A 184 -33.50 1.48 9.34
C PRO A 184 -32.77 1.91 10.62
N GLN A 185 -31.51 1.55 10.75
CA GLN A 185 -30.67 1.84 11.90
C GLN A 185 -29.19 1.63 11.56
N THR A 186 -28.29 2.10 12.41
CA THR A 186 -26.86 1.80 12.29
C THR A 186 -26.53 0.55 13.11
N VAL A 187 -25.95 -0.48 12.48
CA VAL A 187 -25.54 -1.73 13.13
C VAL A 187 -24.04 -1.92 13.06
N SER A 188 -23.45 -2.56 14.08
CA SER A 188 -22.05 -2.98 13.98
C SER A 188 -21.94 -4.18 13.04
N VAL A 189 -20.88 -4.26 12.24
CA VAL A 189 -20.56 -5.44 11.44
C VAL A 189 -19.25 -6.04 11.92
N ARG A 190 -19.26 -7.35 12.08
CA ARG A 190 -18.18 -8.15 12.63
C ARG A 190 -17.32 -8.77 11.52
N THR A 191 -17.95 -9.18 10.42
CA THR A 191 -17.25 -9.75 9.27
C THR A 191 -18.11 -9.62 8.02
N VAL A 192 -17.48 -9.58 6.85
CA VAL A 192 -18.15 -9.59 5.55
C VAL A 192 -17.69 -10.83 4.78
N LYS A 193 -18.64 -11.52 4.14
CA LYS A 193 -18.38 -12.66 3.27
C LYS A 193 -19.16 -12.51 1.96
N TYR A 194 -18.75 -13.27 0.95
CA TYR A 194 -19.45 -13.39 -0.32
C TYR A 194 -20.10 -14.77 -0.45
N ASP A 195 -21.30 -14.83 -1.01
CA ASP A 195 -21.91 -16.10 -1.38
C ASP A 195 -21.32 -16.65 -2.69
N ALA A 196 -21.72 -17.87 -3.05
CA ALA A 196 -21.27 -18.52 -4.28
C ALA A 196 -21.67 -17.76 -5.57
N LYS A 197 -22.61 -16.81 -5.47
CA LYS A 197 -23.06 -15.94 -6.56
C LYS A 197 -22.41 -14.56 -6.51
N GLY A 198 -21.44 -14.36 -5.62
CA GLY A 198 -20.71 -13.10 -5.46
C GLY A 198 -21.49 -12.00 -4.73
N LYS A 199 -22.64 -12.29 -4.09
CA LYS A 199 -23.35 -11.26 -3.31
C LYS A 199 -22.68 -11.07 -1.96
N ARG A 200 -22.67 -9.83 -1.50
CA ARG A 200 -22.04 -9.42 -0.25
C ARG A 200 -22.98 -9.64 0.94
N TRP A 201 -22.43 -10.18 2.00
CA TRP A 201 -23.14 -10.50 3.24
C TRP A 201 -22.36 -9.98 4.44
N ALA A 202 -23.05 -9.28 5.34
CA ALA A 202 -22.52 -8.75 6.59
C ALA A 202 -22.95 -9.63 7.76
N ASN A 203 -22.04 -10.04 8.63
CA ASN A 203 -22.37 -10.65 9.91
C ASN A 203 -22.44 -9.57 10.99
N ILE A 204 -23.59 -9.44 11.63
CA ILE A 204 -23.85 -8.41 12.63
C ILE A 204 -24.21 -9.06 13.97
N PRO A 205 -23.71 -8.54 15.10
CA PRO A 205 -24.17 -8.96 16.41
C PRO A 205 -25.59 -8.42 16.66
N THR A 206 -26.49 -9.31 17.06
CA THR A 206 -27.89 -8.99 17.41
C THR A 206 -28.25 -9.60 18.77
N TRP A 207 -29.44 -9.26 19.30
CA TRP A 207 -29.96 -9.85 20.55
C TRP A 207 -30.22 -11.36 20.45
N LYS A 208 -30.28 -11.93 19.23
CA LYS A 208 -30.39 -13.38 18.98
C LYS A 208 -29.05 -14.03 18.65
N GLY A 209 -27.95 -13.33 18.86
CA GLY A 209 -26.61 -13.74 18.45
C GLY A 209 -26.22 -13.14 17.10
N ASN A 210 -25.18 -13.72 16.48
CA ASN A 210 -24.62 -13.20 15.24
C ASN A 210 -25.48 -13.63 14.04
N LEU A 211 -26.04 -12.67 13.32
CA LEU A 211 -26.90 -12.90 12.16
C LEU A 211 -26.32 -12.25 10.92
N TRP A 212 -26.76 -12.71 9.76
CA TRP A 212 -26.32 -12.23 8.46
C TRP A 212 -27.35 -11.28 7.85
N ILE A 213 -26.88 -10.19 7.27
CA ILE A 213 -27.66 -9.31 6.42
C ILE A 213 -27.04 -9.29 5.03
N ARG A 214 -27.88 -9.08 4.03
CA ARG A 214 -27.36 -8.71 2.71
C ARG A 214 -26.86 -7.28 2.79
N TRP A 215 -25.65 -7.06 2.30
CA TRP A 215 -25.01 -5.75 2.26
C TRP A 215 -25.05 -5.23 0.83
#